data_AF-A0A9W8NYS1-F1
#
_entry.id   AF-A0A9W8NYS1-F1
#
_cell.length_a   1.000
_cell.length_b   1.000
_cell.length_c   1.000
_cell.angle_alpha   90.00
_cell.angle_beta   90.00
_cell.angle_gamma   90.00
#
_symmetry.space_group_name_H-M   'P 1'
#
loop_
_entity.id
_entity.type
_entity.pdbx_description
1 polymer ?
#
loop_
_entity_poly.entity_id
_entity_poly.type
_entity_poly.pdbx_seq_one_letter_code
_entity_poly.pdbx_strand_id
1 'polypeptide(L)'
;MSISFRRNFLKNWFAVEAIPIWCIVGAVVSGGTWFMARSAMGPTIQWTRTNPTPWNDIKPYQGTKLVQIHSKFDQRWAREKL
;
A
#
# COMPACT_ATOMS: atom_id res chain seq x y z
N MET A 1 22.51 14.62 -23.82
CA MET A 1 22.06 13.51 -24.69
C MET A 1 21.39 14.07 -25.92
N SER A 2 21.91 13.77 -27.11
CA SER A 2 21.29 14.13 -28.38
C SER A 2 19.87 13.56 -28.49
N ILE A 3 18.95 14.32 -29.09
CA ILE A 3 17.55 13.94 -29.34
C ILE A 3 17.46 12.59 -30.09
N SER A 4 18.39 12.32 -30.99
CA SER A 4 18.47 11.06 -31.75
C SER A 4 18.75 9.85 -30.87
N PHE A 5 19.56 10.01 -29.81
CA PHE A 5 19.88 8.94 -28.87
C PHE A 5 18.67 8.55 -28.02
N ARG A 6 17.93 9.54 -27.51
CA ARG A 6 16.68 9.30 -26.75
C ARG A 6 15.63 8.62 -27.62
N ARG A 7 15.45 9.07 -28.86
CA ARG A 7 14.44 8.50 -29.78
C ARG A 7 14.70 7.03 -30.11
N ASN A 8 15.96 6.62 -30.29
CA ASN A 8 16.28 5.22 -30.57
C ASN A 8 16.17 4.33 -29.33
N PHE A 9 16.49 4.85 -28.14
CA PHE A 9 16.33 4.12 -26.89
C PHE A 9 14.84 3.88 -26.54
N LEU A 10 13.99 4.91 -26.73
CA LEU A 10 12.57 4.85 -26.41
C LEU A 10 11.74 3.93 -27.32
N LYS A 11 12.20 3.64 -28.54
CA LYS A 11 11.49 2.72 -29.48
C LYS A 11 11.34 1.31 -28.91
N ASN A 12 12.35 0.82 -28.20
CA ASN A 12 12.34 -0.53 -27.65
C ASN A 12 11.58 -0.60 -26.31
N TRP A 13 11.58 0.50 -25.54
CA TRP A 13 10.86 0.60 -24.27
C TRP A 13 9.36 0.86 -24.44
N PHE A 14 8.97 1.59 -25.49
CA PHE A 14 7.58 1.83 -25.87
C PHE A 14 7.10 0.95 -27.04
N ALA A 15 7.79 -0.16 -27.32
CA ALA A 15 7.26 -1.16 -28.23
C ALA A 15 5.92 -1.68 -27.68
N VAL A 16 4.93 -1.90 -28.54
CA VAL A 16 3.61 -2.41 -28.16
C VAL A 16 3.70 -3.70 -27.33
N GLU A 17 4.66 -4.55 -27.65
CA GLU A 17 4.94 -5.80 -26.94
C GLU A 17 5.57 -5.61 -25.55
N ALA A 18 6.31 -4.52 -25.36
CA ALA A 18 6.94 -4.22 -24.08
C ALA A 18 5.92 -3.67 -23.08
N ILE A 19 4.95 -2.86 -23.53
CA ILE A 19 3.95 -2.18 -22.67
C ILE A 19 3.29 -3.13 -21.66
N PRO A 20 2.77 -4.32 -22.05
CA PRO A 20 2.19 -5.27 -21.10
C PRO A 20 3.15 -5.69 -19.99
N ILE A 21 4.43 -5.88 -20.30
CA ILE A 21 5.44 -6.42 -19.38
C ILE A 21 5.68 -5.44 -18.22
N TRP A 22 6.05 -4.20 -18.51
CA TRP A 22 6.34 -3.23 -17.44
C TRP A 22 5.08 -2.70 -16.77
N CYS A 23 3.91 -2.74 -17.43
CA CYS A 23 2.62 -2.53 -16.76
C CYS A 23 2.36 -3.59 -15.69
N ILE A 24 2.51 -4.88 -16.00
CA ILE A 24 2.30 -5.96 -15.03
C ILE A 24 3.34 -5.90 -13.92
N VAL A 25 4.62 -5.76 -14.26
CA VAL A 25 5.70 -5.66 -13.26
C VAL A 25 5.46 -4.45 -12.36
N GLY A 26 5.12 -3.29 -12.92
CA GLY A 26 4.78 -2.09 -12.18
C GLY A 26 3.59 -2.28 -11.25
N ALA A 27 2.52 -2.91 -11.73
CA ALA A 27 1.34 -3.22 -10.93
C ALA A 27 1.66 -4.18 -9.77
N VAL A 28 2.46 -5.22 -10.00
CA VAL A 28 2.85 -6.20 -8.98
C VAL A 28 3.73 -5.56 -7.92
N VAL A 29 4.77 -4.81 -8.31
CA VAL A 29 5.70 -4.17 -7.37
C VAL A 29 4.98 -3.11 -6.53
N SER A 30 4.15 -2.27 -7.17
CA SER A 30 3.38 -1.24 -6.47
C SER A 30 2.32 -1.87 -5.54
N GLY A 31 1.56 -2.85 -6.01
CA GLY A 31 0.56 -3.56 -5.22
C GLY A 31 1.16 -4.32 -4.05
N GLY A 32 2.29 -5.00 -4.26
CA GLY A 32 3.04 -5.72 -3.22
C GLY A 32 3.58 -4.77 -2.14
N THR A 33 4.18 -3.65 -2.56
CA THR A 33 4.68 -2.62 -1.62
C THR A 33 3.55 -2.02 -0.80
N TRP A 34 2.43 -1.68 -1.45
CA TRP A 34 1.25 -1.17 -0.77
C TRP A 34 0.67 -2.18 0.24
N PHE A 35 0.57 -3.45 -0.15
CA PHE A 35 0.05 -4.51 0.73
C PHE A 35 0.97 -4.76 1.92
N MET A 36 2.29 -4.75 1.71
CA MET A 36 3.28 -4.90 2.77
C MET A 36 3.20 -3.74 3.77
N ALA A 37 3.18 -2.49 3.29
CA ALA A 37 3.02 -1.32 4.15
C ALA A 37 1.72 -1.37 4.96
N ARG A 38 0.61 -1.78 4.33
CA ARG A 38 -0.68 -1.93 5.00
C ARG A 38 -0.66 -3.02 6.07
N SER A 39 0.02 -4.13 5.80
CA SER A 39 0.16 -5.27 6.72
C SER A 39 1.00 -4.89 7.95
N ALA A 40 2.07 -4.11 7.76
CA ALA A 40 2.87 -3.57 8.86
C ALA A 40 2.06 -2.63 9.78
N MET A 41 1.02 -1.97 9.24
CA MET A 41 0.09 -1.10 9.98
C MET A 41 -1.18 -1.83 10.46
N GLY A 42 -1.12 -3.15 10.66
CA GLY A 42 -2.23 -3.95 11.20
C GLY A 42 -2.57 -3.62 12.67
N PRO A 43 -3.75 -3.99 13.18
CA PRO A 43 -4.16 -3.76 14.57
C PRO A 43 -3.49 -4.75 15.54
N THR A 44 -2.17 -4.71 15.66
CA THR A 44 -1.41 -5.53 16.63
C THR A 44 -1.21 -4.80 17.96
N ILE A 45 -1.28 -5.54 19.06
CA ILE A 45 -0.95 -5.02 20.40
C ILE A 45 0.58 -5.02 20.51
N GLN A 46 1.19 -3.84 20.38
CA GLN A 46 2.63 -3.64 20.51
C GLN A 46 2.90 -2.50 21.49
N TRP A 47 3.75 -2.77 22.47
CA TRP A 47 4.16 -1.77 23.46
C TRP A 47 5.34 -0.99 22.93
N THR A 48 5.21 0.33 22.94
CA THR A 48 6.31 1.24 22.63
C THR A 48 6.33 2.40 23.64
N ARG A 49 7.45 3.12 23.68
CA ARG A 49 7.57 4.31 24.53
C ARG A 49 6.50 5.36 24.20
N THR A 50 6.08 5.42 22.94
CA THR A 50 5.06 6.33 22.41
C THR A 50 3.63 5.80 22.56
N ASN A 51 3.45 4.50 22.78
CA ASN A 51 2.16 3.85 22.96
C ASN A 51 2.17 2.90 24.18
N PRO A 52 1.99 3.43 25.41
CA PRO A 52 2.05 2.63 26.64
C PRO A 52 0.80 1.77 26.88
N THR A 53 -0.32 2.09 26.22
CA THR A 53 -1.62 1.40 26.38
C THR A 53 -2.22 0.99 25.03
N PRO A 54 -1.53 0.13 24.26
CA PRO A 54 -1.88 -0.19 22.87
C PRO A 54 -3.28 -0.79 22.70
N TRP A 55 -3.83 -1.43 23.74
CA TRP A 55 -5.18 -1.99 23.73
C TRP A 55 -6.29 -0.94 23.76
N ASN A 56 -6.01 0.30 24.17
CA ASN A 56 -7.03 1.35 24.33
C ASN A 56 -7.17 2.25 23.09
N ASP A 57 -6.40 1.99 22.03
CA ASP A 57 -6.40 2.82 20.82
C ASP A 57 -7.63 2.56 19.94
N ILE A 58 -8.01 1.29 19.78
CA ILE A 58 -9.15 0.88 18.95
C ILE A 58 -10.45 1.04 19.72
N LYS A 59 -11.39 1.83 19.19
CA LYS A 59 -12.72 2.00 19.81
C LYS A 59 -13.74 0.99 19.27
N PRO A 60 -14.78 0.61 20.06
CA PRO A 60 -15.76 -0.40 19.65
C PRO A 60 -16.53 -0.06 18.36
N TYR A 61 -16.71 1.24 18.07
CA TYR A 61 -17.41 1.74 16.89
C TYR A 61 -16.50 1.89 15.67
N GLN A 62 -15.21 1.51 15.76
CA GLN A 62 -14.25 1.65 14.66
C GLN A 62 -13.96 0.32 13.97
N GLY A 63 -13.98 0.35 12.63
CA GLY A 63 -13.59 -0.78 11.80
C GLY A 63 -12.08 -0.88 11.63
N THR A 64 -11.50 -2.04 11.95
CA THR A 64 -10.07 -2.32 11.78
C THR A 64 -9.73 -3.08 10.49
N LYS A 65 -10.73 -3.77 9.92
CA LYS A 65 -10.59 -4.60 8.71
C LYS A 65 -10.57 -3.73 7.45
N LEU A 66 -9.90 -4.22 6.40
CA LEU A 66 -9.84 -3.54 5.11
C LEU A 66 -11.19 -3.62 4.38
N VAL A 67 -11.85 -4.77 4.46
CA VAL A 67 -13.18 -5.01 3.90
C VAL A 67 -14.06 -5.60 4.99
N GLN A 68 -15.27 -5.07 5.09
CA GLN A 68 -16.29 -5.52 6.03
C GLN A 68 -17.57 -5.79 5.25
N ILE A 69 -18.02 -7.05 5.25
CA ILE A 69 -19.17 -7.47 4.45
C ILE A 69 -20.47 -7.28 5.24
N HIS A 70 -20.45 -7.56 6.54
CA HIS A 70 -21.67 -7.59 7.36
C HIS A 70 -21.72 -6.53 8.47
N SER A 71 -20.57 -6.07 8.97
CA SER A 71 -20.50 -5.12 10.09
C SER A 71 -20.36 -3.69 9.57
N LYS A 72 -21.30 -2.81 9.92
CA LYS A 72 -21.20 -1.37 9.66
C LYS A 72 -20.60 -0.68 10.87
N PHE A 73 -19.58 0.13 10.64
CA PHE A 73 -18.92 0.96 11.64
C PHE A 73 -18.99 2.40 11.16
N ASP A 74 -19.16 3.34 12.09
CA ASP A 74 -19.25 4.77 11.74
C ASP A 74 -17.90 5.34 11.31
N GLN A 75 -16.81 4.72 11.77
CA GLN A 75 -15.46 5.20 11.56
C GLN A 75 -14.49 4.07 11.22
N ARG A 76 -13.40 4.42 10.53
CA ARG A 76 -12.30 3.51 10.24
C ARG A 76 -11.14 3.81 11.18
N TRP A 77 -10.59 2.77 11.81
CA TRP A 77 -9.37 2.88 12.59
C TRP A 77 -8.13 2.90 11.68
N ALA A 78 -7.17 3.76 12.01
CA ALA A 78 -5.86 3.83 11.39
C ALA A 78 -4.78 3.90 12.47
N ARG A 79 -3.66 3.23 12.23
CA ARG A 79 -2.53 3.24 13.16
C ARG A 79 -1.75 4.55 13.02
N GLU A 80 -1.82 5.40 14.04
CA GLU A 80 -1.03 6.64 14.11
C GLU A 80 0.32 6.46 14.81
N LYS A 81 0.40 5.47 15.70
CA LYS A 81 1.54 5.25 16.60
C LYS A 81 2.03 3.82 16.44
N LEU A 82 3.34 3.65 16.28
CA LEU A 82 4.01 2.35 16.37
C LEU A 82 4.37 2.07 17.82
#